data_AF-A0A345HSK6-F1
#
_entry.id   AF-A0A345HSK6-F1
#
_cell.length_a   1.000
_cell.length_b   1.000
_cell.length_c   1.000
_cell.angle_alpha   90.00
_cell.angle_beta   90.00
_cell.angle_gamma   90.00
#
_symmetry.space_group_name_H-M   'P 1'
#
loop_
_entity.id
_entity.type
_entity.pdbx_description
1 polymer ?
#
loop_
_entity_poly.entity_id
_entity_poly.type
_entity_poly.pdbx_seq_one_letter_code
_entity_poly.pdbx_strand_id
1 'polypeptide(L)'
;MQLRFVGIDPETGTSNSPTVWLRERAEELVFQGWKPDAELERECAAFHVPGHAVGIPSDETVVRIPFRMISVLREACDAAERAAAQLRGAHGGDDAGGRASGDA
;
A
#
# COMPACT_ATOMS: atom_id res chain seq x y z
N MET A 1 0.59 -10.65 -9.81
CA MET A 1 0.14 -9.42 -10.50
C MET A 1 -1.37 -9.33 -10.45
N GLN A 2 -1.95 -9.34 -9.25
CA GLN A 2 -3.40 -9.19 -9.05
C GLN A 2 -3.57 -8.22 -7.88
N LEU A 3 -4.52 -7.29 -8.03
CA LEU A 3 -4.93 -6.42 -6.94
C LEU A 3 -5.85 -7.23 -6.03
N ARG A 4 -5.52 -7.31 -4.75
CA ARG A 4 -6.41 -7.87 -3.73
C ARG A 4 -7.19 -6.74 -3.08
N PHE A 5 -8.51 -6.79 -3.19
CA PHE A 5 -9.39 -5.83 -2.54
C PHE A 5 -9.27 -5.90 -1.01
N VAL A 6 -9.24 -4.74 -0.36
CA VAL A 6 -9.28 -4.62 1.11
C VAL A 6 -10.62 -4.10 1.56
N GLY A 7 -11.03 -2.97 0.98
CA GLY A 7 -12.22 -2.27 1.42
C GLY A 7 -12.46 -1.00 0.65
N ILE A 8 -13.62 -0.44 0.91
CA ILE A 8 -14.18 0.73 0.26
C ILE A 8 -14.87 1.59 1.31
N ASP A 9 -15.04 2.86 1.01
CA ASP A 9 -15.68 3.82 1.90
C ASP A 9 -17.08 3.36 2.35
N PRO A 10 -17.27 3.13 3.67
CA PRO A 10 -18.49 2.53 4.21
C PRO A 10 -19.72 3.43 4.11
N GLU A 11 -19.54 4.74 3.88
CA GLU A 11 -20.63 5.71 3.77
C GLU A 11 -20.97 6.08 2.32
N THR A 12 -20.20 5.58 1.35
CA THR A 12 -20.47 5.87 -0.06
C THR A 12 -21.45 4.85 -0.65
N GLY A 13 -22.42 5.35 -1.43
CA GLY A 13 -23.31 4.50 -2.22
C GLY A 13 -22.59 3.87 -3.41
N THR A 14 -23.29 3.66 -4.52
CA THR A 14 -22.76 2.99 -5.71
C THR A 14 -21.81 3.84 -6.58
N SER A 15 -21.48 5.08 -6.19
CA SER A 15 -20.59 5.95 -6.96
C SER A 15 -19.69 6.82 -6.06
N ASN A 16 -18.47 7.09 -6.54
CA ASN A 16 -17.45 7.94 -5.91
C ASN A 16 -16.93 7.46 -4.55
N SER A 17 -16.47 6.22 -4.53
CA SER A 17 -16.06 5.54 -3.31
C SER A 17 -14.54 5.40 -3.23
N PRO A 18 -13.88 6.09 -2.28
CA PRO A 18 -12.48 5.80 -1.96
C PRO A 18 -12.29 4.31 -1.69
N THR A 19 -11.27 3.70 -2.31
CA THR A 19 -11.07 2.25 -2.33
C THR A 19 -9.61 1.89 -2.13
N VAL A 20 -9.35 0.77 -1.46
CA VAL A 20 -8.01 0.30 -1.14
C VAL A 20 -7.79 -1.13 -1.63
N TRP A 21 -6.62 -1.35 -2.25
CA TRP A 21 -6.16 -2.68 -2.67
C TRP A 21 -4.71 -2.92 -2.25
N LEU A 22 -4.33 -4.19 -2.17
CA LEU A 22 -2.93 -4.62 -2.13
C LEU A 22 -2.47 -5.08 -3.50
N ARG A 23 -1.22 -4.79 -3.82
CA ARG A 23 -0.49 -5.36 -4.94
C ARG A 23 0.70 -6.16 -4.42
N GLU A 24 0.42 -7.36 -3.91
CA GLU A 24 1.33 -8.15 -3.07
C GLU A 24 2.72 -8.38 -3.68
N ARG A 25 2.82 -8.75 -4.97
CA ARG A 25 4.13 -8.99 -5.61
C ARG A 25 4.98 -7.74 -5.80
N ALA A 26 4.36 -6.56 -5.82
CA ALA A 26 5.07 -5.30 -5.89
C ALA A 26 5.26 -4.68 -4.50
N GLU A 27 4.71 -5.32 -3.45
CA GLU A 27 4.74 -4.82 -2.08
C GLU A 27 4.14 -3.40 -1.95
N GLU A 28 3.11 -3.11 -2.74
CA GLU A 28 2.45 -1.81 -2.81
C GLU A 28 1.04 -1.84 -2.21
N LEU A 29 0.68 -0.75 -1.54
CA LEU A 29 -0.71 -0.38 -1.26
C LEU A 29 -1.20 0.58 -2.35
N VAL A 30 -2.39 0.32 -2.88
CA VAL A 30 -2.99 1.11 -3.96
C VAL A 30 -4.25 1.79 -3.44
N PHE A 31 -4.32 3.10 -3.65
CA PHE A 31 -5.42 3.95 -3.17
C PHE A 31 -6.15 4.60 -4.34
N GLN A 32 -7.47 4.50 -4.34
CA GLN A 32 -8.36 5.39 -5.08
C GLN A 32 -9.01 6.35 -4.07
N GLY A 33 -8.99 7.64 -4.37
CA GLY A 33 -9.60 8.68 -3.56
C GLY A 33 -10.08 9.86 -4.41
N TRP A 34 -10.43 10.97 -3.76
CA TRP A 34 -10.79 12.19 -4.48
C TRP A 34 -9.56 13.03 -4.80
N LYS A 35 -9.62 13.78 -5.89
CA LYS A 35 -8.58 14.74 -6.24
C LYS A 35 -8.59 15.93 -5.26
N PRO A 36 -7.44 16.53 -4.95
CA PRO A 36 -7.40 17.80 -4.23
C PRO A 36 -8.06 18.90 -5.07
N ASP A 37 -8.48 19.97 -4.40
CA ASP A 37 -8.68 21.24 -5.09
C ASP A 37 -7.32 21.95 -5.26
N ALA A 38 -7.31 23.01 -6.06
CA ALA A 38 -6.08 23.72 -6.38
C ALA A 38 -5.44 24.41 -5.16
N GLU A 39 -6.21 24.71 -4.10
CA GLU A 39 -5.66 25.30 -2.88
C GLU A 39 -4.90 24.25 -2.08
N LEU A 40 -5.53 23.11 -1.82
CA LEU A 40 -4.91 21.99 -1.12
C LEU A 40 -3.68 21.45 -1.87
N GLU A 41 -3.75 21.36 -3.21
CA GLU A 41 -2.62 20.90 -4.00
C GLU A 41 -1.40 21.83 -3.88
N ARG A 42 -1.62 23.16 -3.87
CA ARG A 42 -0.55 24.14 -3.64
C ARG A 42 0.02 24.06 -2.22
N GLU A 43 -0.84 23.86 -1.23
CA GLU A 43 -0.40 23.69 0.16
C GLU A 43 0.50 22.46 0.30
N CYS A 44 0.10 21.31 -0.27
CA CYS A 44 0.92 20.11 -0.31
C CYS A 44 2.24 20.34 -1.06
N ALA A 45 2.20 20.99 -2.23
CA ALA A 45 3.39 21.27 -3.03
C ALA A 45 4.38 22.23 -2.34
N ALA A 46 3.90 23.11 -1.47
CA ALA A 46 4.76 24.03 -0.72
C ALA A 46 5.41 23.38 0.51
N PHE A 47 4.97 22.19 0.92
CA PHE A 47 5.51 21.51 2.09
C PHE A 47 6.95 21.03 1.83
N HIS A 48 7.88 21.49 2.66
CA HIS A 48 9.31 21.17 2.52
C HIS A 48 9.78 20.26 3.65
N VAL A 49 10.37 19.13 3.28
CA VAL A 49 11.12 18.26 4.17
C VAL A 49 12.61 18.45 3.89
N PRO A 50 13.45 18.74 4.91
CA PRO A 50 14.90 18.87 4.71
C PRO A 50 15.50 17.67 4.00
N GLY A 51 16.31 17.92 2.97
CA GLY A 51 16.91 16.87 2.13
C GLY A 51 16.05 16.41 0.95
N HIS A 52 14.86 16.97 0.75
CA HIS A 52 13.97 16.66 -0.37
C HIS A 52 13.64 17.90 -1.20
N ALA A 53 13.30 17.69 -2.49
CA ALA A 53 12.84 18.74 -3.37
C ALA A 53 11.48 19.31 -2.89
N VAL A 54 11.21 20.57 -3.18
CA VAL A 54 9.89 21.20 -2.96
C VAL A 54 9.04 21.01 -4.21
N GLY A 55 7.75 20.76 -4.01
CA GLY A 55 6.78 20.49 -5.08
C GLY A 55 6.33 19.04 -5.12
N ILE A 56 5.31 18.77 -5.95
CA ILE A 56 4.84 17.41 -6.24
C ILE A 56 5.47 16.98 -7.59
N PRO A 57 6.29 15.92 -7.63
CA PRO A 57 6.83 15.35 -8.87
C PRO A 57 5.75 14.94 -9.88
N SER A 58 6.11 14.86 -11.17
CA SER A 58 5.15 14.57 -12.25
C SER A 58 4.52 13.17 -12.19
N ASP A 59 5.19 12.23 -11.52
CA ASP A 59 4.76 10.86 -11.29
C ASP A 59 4.09 10.66 -9.93
N GLU A 60 3.98 11.71 -9.11
CA GLU A 60 3.29 11.72 -7.83
C GLU A 60 1.97 12.50 -7.92
N THR A 61 1.03 12.18 -7.02
CA THR A 61 -0.24 12.92 -6.92
C THR A 61 -0.73 12.94 -5.49
N VAL A 62 -1.38 14.03 -5.10
CA VAL A 62 -2.13 14.10 -3.86
C VAL A 62 -3.47 13.39 -4.06
N VAL A 63 -3.87 12.56 -3.08
CA VAL A 63 -5.18 11.90 -3.04
C VAL A 63 -5.84 12.15 -1.69
N ARG A 64 -7.11 12.53 -1.71
CA ARG A 64 -7.92 12.74 -0.50
C ARG A 64 -8.63 11.45 -0.13
N ILE A 65 -8.43 11.02 1.11
CA ILE A 65 -9.10 9.85 1.70
C ILE A 65 -9.79 10.32 3.00
N PRO A 66 -11.10 10.07 3.18
CA PRO A 66 -11.83 10.54 4.35
C PRO A 66 -11.46 9.75 5.61
N PHE A 67 -11.52 10.38 6.79
CA PHE A 67 -11.13 9.73 8.05
C PHE A 67 -11.95 8.49 8.42
N ARG A 68 -13.19 8.36 7.95
CA ARG A 68 -13.98 7.12 8.14
C ARG A 68 -13.34 5.89 7.49
N MET A 69 -12.42 6.06 6.55
CA MET A 69 -11.63 4.97 5.96
C MET A 69 -10.53 4.46 6.89
N ILE A 70 -10.27 5.09 8.05
CA ILE A 70 -9.14 4.72 8.93
C ILE A 70 -9.16 3.23 9.31
N SER A 71 -10.33 2.63 9.55
CA SER A 71 -10.42 1.19 9.83
C SER A 71 -9.97 0.34 8.64
N VAL A 72 -10.38 0.70 7.42
CA VAL A 72 -9.98 0.03 6.17
C VAL A 72 -8.49 0.21 5.92
N LEU A 73 -7.94 1.39 6.18
CA LEU A 73 -6.50 1.67 6.02
C LEU A 73 -5.66 0.84 7.00
N ARG A 74 -6.11 0.69 8.26
CA ARG A 74 -5.44 -0.17 9.24
C ARG A 74 -5.41 -1.63 8.77
N GLU A 75 -6.55 -2.16 8.35
CA GLU A 75 -6.60 -3.53 7.80
C GLU A 75 -5.71 -3.67 6.55
N ALA A 76 -5.62 -2.64 5.70
CA ALA A 76 -4.75 -2.66 4.54
C ALA A 76 -3.27 -2.77 4.94
N CYS A 77 -2.84 -2.01 5.96
CA CYS A 77 -1.50 -2.11 6.53
C CYS A 77 -1.25 -3.50 7.11
N ASP A 78 -2.14 -4.00 7.97
CA ASP A 78 -1.99 -5.32 8.60
C ASP A 78 -1.93 -6.43 7.53
N ALA A 79 -2.75 -6.33 6.48
CA ALA A 79 -2.73 -7.26 5.36
C ALA A 79 -1.44 -7.20 4.55
N ALA A 80 -0.84 -6.01 4.39
CA ALA A 80 0.43 -5.84 3.68
C ALA A 80 1.59 -6.45 4.46
N GLU A 81 1.61 -6.25 5.78
CA GLU A 81 2.61 -6.85 6.67
C GLU A 81 2.53 -8.39 6.64
N ARG A 82 1.32 -8.96 6.71
CA ARG A 82 1.11 -10.41 6.58
C ARG A 82 1.60 -10.94 5.23
N ALA A 83 1.30 -10.26 4.13
CA ALA A 83 1.74 -10.66 2.80
C ALA A 83 3.28 -10.61 2.66
N ALA A 84 3.92 -9.55 3.17
CA ALA A 84 5.37 -9.42 3.14
C ALA A 84 6.06 -10.51 3.97
N ALA A 85 5.51 -10.88 5.13
CA ALA A 85 6.02 -11.99 5.93
C ALA A 85 5.93 -13.34 5.20
N GLN A 86 4.82 -13.60 4.48
CA GLN A 86 4.63 -14.81 3.69
C GLN A 86 5.61 -14.90 2.51
N LEU A 87 5.83 -13.78 1.81
CA LEU A 87 6.81 -13.72 0.72
C LEU A 87 8.22 -14.05 1.20
N ARG A 88 8.61 -13.53 2.37
CA ARG A 88 9.92 -13.83 3.00
C ARG A 88 10.02 -15.29 3.44
N GLY A 89 8.97 -15.86 4.03
CA GLY A 89 8.93 -17.26 4.44
C GLY A 89 9.00 -18.24 3.26
N ALA A 90 8.41 -17.89 2.12
CA ALA A 90 8.47 -18.70 0.90
C ALA A 90 9.88 -18.78 0.28
N HIS A 91 10.73 -17.77 0.51
CA HIS A 91 12.13 -17.77 0.01
C HIS A 91 13.12 -18.47 0.95
N GLY A 92 12.72 -18.82 2.18
CA GLY A 92 13.58 -19.48 3.17
C GLY A 92 13.39 -21.01 3.29
N GLY A 93 12.56 -21.62 2.43
CA GLY A 93 12.21 -23.04 2.49
C GLY A 93 13.08 -23.99 1.65
N ASP A 94 13.97 -23.47 0.80
CA ASP A 94 14.68 -24.28 -0.20
C ASP A 94 16.08 -24.77 0.25
N ASP A 95 16.56 -24.41 1.45
CA ASP A 95 17.92 -24.72 1.94
C ASP A 95 18.03 -25.90 2.93
N ALA A 96 17.04 -26.80 2.98
CA ALA A 96 17.07 -27.97 3.87
C ALA A 96 16.98 -29.30 3.10
N GLY A 97 17.90 -29.52 2.15
CA GLY A 97 17.90 -30.68 1.26
C GLY A 97 19.27 -31.35 1.05
N GLY A 98 20.13 -31.40 2.06
CA GLY A 98 21.44 -32.08 1.99
C GLY A 98 21.56 -33.23 2.99
N ARG A 99 20.98 -34.39 2.68
CA ARG A 99 21.31 -35.66 3.37
C ARG A 99 22.73 -36.08 3.00
N ALA A 100 23.55 -36.37 4.01
CA ALA A 100 24.53 -37.44 3.92
C ALA A 100 24.48 -38.24 5.23
N SER A 101 23.71 -39.34 5.16
CA SER A 101 23.87 -40.47 6.06
C SER A 101 25.23 -41.09 5.74
N GLY A 102 26.13 -41.07 6.72
CA GLY A 102 27.40 -41.78 6.69
C GLY A 102 27.39 -42.81 7.81
N ASP A 103 27.01 -44.03 7.48
CA ASP A 103 27.38 -45.22 8.24
C ASP A 103 28.86 -45.52 8.01
N ALA A 104 29.66 -45.60 9.08
CA ALA A 104 30.84 -46.48 9.26
C ALA A 104 31.54 -46.18 10.59
#